data_AF-A0A524QW81-F1
#
_entry.id   AF-A0A524QW81-F1
#
_cell.length_a   1.000
_cell.length_b   1.000
_cell.length_c   1.000
_cell.angle_alpha   90.00
_cell.angle_beta   90.00
_cell.angle_gamma   90.00
#
_symmetry.space_group_name_H-M   'P 1'
#
loop_
_entity.id
_entity.type
_entity.pdbx_description
1 polymer ?
#
loop_
_entity_poly.entity_id
_entity_poly.type
_entity_poly.pdbx_seq_one_letter_code
_entity_poly.pdbx_strand_id
1 'polypeptide(L)'
;MKRILAICLSFWAQLAAAEISQPEIQQFFYDYVEALKAGDDLSALNHWSLLDRSWADQLGIKYEDVPVKLEAGSALLRNLNLVRSGEAKVTIDTITMNRGFAKINYRITTTDTAYTDAHFAVTTATVEPSLTSSLRVFTESWDQSEGKYLDLVYRDQKLFERSNIDAADQFVEATVKTLGISQGKIANLQRAKIRMVLCESFGEVQQLTGMPVHYDFYRPLDAFISNFSPPYHEIAQILV
;
A
#
# COMPACT_ATOMS: atom_id res chain seq x y z
N MET A 1 -37.95 -20.06 33.50
CA MET A 1 -37.21 -19.96 32.22
C MET A 1 -36.95 -18.50 31.79
N LYS A 2 -36.26 -17.69 32.60
CA LYS A 2 -35.88 -16.30 32.21
C LYS A 2 -34.44 -15.90 32.61
N ARG A 3 -33.64 -16.84 33.15
CA ARG A 3 -32.28 -16.55 33.64
C ARG A 3 -31.14 -17.19 32.84
N ILE A 4 -31.45 -18.05 31.86
CA ILE A 4 -30.44 -18.72 31.02
C ILE A 4 -30.14 -17.89 29.75
N LEU A 5 -31.07 -17.03 29.31
CA LEU A 5 -30.89 -16.23 28.08
C LEU A 5 -29.92 -15.04 28.24
N ALA A 6 -29.64 -14.59 29.47
CA ALA A 6 -28.79 -13.41 29.71
C ALA A 6 -27.29 -13.73 29.78
N ILE A 7 -26.91 -15.00 29.97
CA ILE A 7 -25.51 -15.44 30.09
C ILE A 7 -24.92 -15.73 28.69
N CYS A 8 -25.74 -16.10 27.70
CA CYS A 8 -25.25 -16.32 26.33
C CYS A 8 -24.98 -15.01 25.56
N LEU A 9 -25.60 -13.88 25.94
CA LEU A 9 -25.37 -12.58 25.29
C LEU A 9 -24.12 -11.85 25.78
N SER A 10 -23.59 -12.21 26.95
CA SER A 10 -22.37 -11.61 27.51
C SER A 10 -21.08 -12.29 27.04
N PHE A 11 -21.17 -13.52 26.50
CA PHE A 11 -20.00 -14.26 25.97
C PHE A 11 -19.68 -13.89 24.51
N TRP A 12 -20.68 -13.43 23.72
CA TRP A 12 -20.45 -12.98 22.34
C TRP A 12 -19.96 -11.54 22.23
N ALA A 13 -20.08 -10.74 23.30
CA ALA A 13 -19.58 -9.36 23.34
C ALA A 13 -18.06 -9.27 23.66
N GLN A 14 -17.40 -10.39 23.95
CA GLN A 14 -15.97 -10.44 24.36
C GLN A 14 -15.03 -11.05 23.32
N LEU A 15 -15.51 -11.33 22.11
CA LEU A 15 -14.65 -11.55 20.93
C LEU A 15 -14.44 -10.23 20.16
N ALA A 16 -14.32 -9.11 20.87
CA ALA A 16 -13.51 -8.03 20.33
C ALA A 16 -12.09 -8.59 20.27
N ALA A 17 -11.59 -8.87 19.06
CA ALA A 17 -10.18 -9.20 18.88
C ALA A 17 -9.38 -8.15 19.67
N ALA A 18 -8.53 -8.61 20.60
CA ALA A 18 -7.63 -7.69 21.29
C ALA A 18 -6.89 -6.89 20.20
N GLU A 19 -6.68 -5.60 20.43
CA GLU A 19 -5.82 -4.83 19.54
C GLU A 19 -4.38 -4.95 20.04
N ILE A 20 -3.44 -5.08 19.12
CA ILE A 20 -2.01 -5.03 19.41
C ILE A 20 -1.71 -3.68 20.06
N SER A 21 -0.96 -3.68 21.17
CA SER A 21 -0.72 -2.46 21.93
C SER A 21 0.25 -1.52 21.21
N GLN A 22 0.16 -0.23 21.51
CA GLN A 22 1.06 0.78 20.94
C GLN A 22 2.56 0.46 21.20
N PRO A 23 3.00 0.01 22.40
CA PRO A 23 4.39 -0.40 22.61
C PRO A 23 4.84 -1.58 21.73
N GLU A 24 3.95 -2.55 21.46
CA GLU A 24 4.25 -3.67 20.57
C GLU A 24 4.42 -3.19 19.12
N ILE A 25 3.55 -2.28 18.64
CA ILE A 25 3.70 -1.65 17.32
C ILE A 25 5.00 -0.84 17.23
N GLN A 26 5.36 -0.15 18.30
CA GLN A 26 6.60 0.63 18.36
C GLN A 26 7.83 -0.28 18.22
N GLN A 27 7.88 -1.38 18.98
CA GLN A 27 9.00 -2.32 18.92
C GLN A 27 9.06 -2.98 17.54
N PHE A 28 7.93 -3.45 17.02
CA PHE A 28 7.81 -4.04 15.69
C PHE A 28 8.37 -3.13 14.58
N PHE A 29 8.07 -1.82 14.64
CA PHE A 29 8.61 -0.88 13.65
C PHE A 29 10.12 -0.67 13.80
N TYR A 30 10.67 -0.67 15.02
CA TYR A 30 12.11 -0.61 15.18
C TYR A 30 12.80 -1.89 14.70
N ASP A 31 12.22 -3.07 14.91
CA ASP A 31 12.73 -4.34 14.39
C ASP A 31 12.77 -4.30 12.85
N TYR A 32 11.74 -3.74 12.22
CA TYR A 32 11.71 -3.49 10.78
C TYR A 32 12.86 -2.59 10.30
N VAL A 33 13.07 -1.46 10.97
CA VAL A 33 14.15 -0.51 10.64
C VAL A 33 15.52 -1.14 10.83
N GLU A 34 15.73 -1.93 11.88
CA GLU A 34 17.00 -2.64 12.10
C GLU A 34 17.24 -3.71 11.03
N ALA A 35 16.20 -4.41 10.54
CA ALA A 35 16.34 -5.33 9.41
C ALA A 35 16.82 -4.61 8.13
N LEU A 36 16.21 -3.46 7.79
CA LEU A 36 16.64 -2.62 6.66
C LEU A 36 18.10 -2.15 6.80
N LYS A 37 18.47 -1.72 8.01
CA LYS A 37 19.81 -1.24 8.35
C LYS A 37 20.86 -2.36 8.31
N ALA A 38 20.49 -3.58 8.69
CA ALA A 38 21.37 -4.74 8.60
C ALA A 38 21.57 -5.24 7.15
N GLY A 39 20.76 -4.76 6.19
CA GLY A 39 20.73 -5.31 4.84
C GLY A 39 20.04 -6.68 4.76
N ASP A 40 19.24 -7.03 5.77
CA ASP A 40 18.41 -8.24 5.75
C ASP A 40 17.08 -7.95 5.08
N ASP A 41 17.14 -7.84 3.74
CA ASP A 41 16.02 -7.44 2.91
C ASP A 41 14.84 -8.43 3.00
N LEU A 42 15.12 -9.72 3.23
CA LEU A 42 14.10 -10.76 3.39
C LEU A 42 13.35 -10.58 4.72
N SER A 43 14.07 -10.37 5.83
CA SER A 43 13.44 -10.07 7.10
C SER A 43 12.64 -8.78 7.02
N ALA A 44 13.19 -7.72 6.43
CA ALA A 44 12.48 -6.47 6.22
C ALA A 44 11.17 -6.68 5.40
N LEU A 45 11.25 -7.42 4.29
CA LEU A 45 10.07 -7.78 3.50
C LEU A 45 9.04 -8.56 4.33
N ASN A 46 9.46 -9.46 5.21
CA ASN A 46 8.56 -10.26 6.06
C ASN A 46 7.83 -9.45 7.13
N HIS A 47 8.25 -8.21 7.43
CA HIS A 47 7.46 -7.30 8.27
C HIS A 47 6.24 -6.77 7.52
N TRP A 48 6.22 -6.82 6.18
CA TRP A 48 5.05 -6.44 5.42
C TRP A 48 4.04 -7.58 5.33
N SER A 49 2.77 -7.20 5.32
CA SER A 49 1.67 -8.14 5.23
C SER A 49 1.81 -9.05 3.99
N LEU A 50 1.30 -10.28 4.08
CA LEU A 50 1.32 -11.22 2.95
C LEU A 50 0.57 -10.68 1.72
N LEU A 51 -0.52 -9.95 1.93
CA LEU A 51 -1.31 -9.36 0.84
C LEU A 51 -0.55 -8.27 0.11
N ASP A 52 0.09 -7.33 0.82
CA ASP A 52 0.85 -6.26 0.14
C ASP A 52 2.08 -6.83 -0.58
N ARG A 53 2.74 -7.84 0.01
CA ARG A 53 3.83 -8.58 -0.69
C ARG A 53 3.32 -9.22 -1.98
N SER A 54 2.19 -9.92 -1.90
CA SER A 54 1.59 -10.57 -3.08
C SER A 54 1.22 -9.56 -4.18
N TRP A 55 0.69 -8.40 -3.80
CA TRP A 55 0.35 -7.33 -4.75
C TRP A 55 1.59 -6.66 -5.34
N ALA A 56 2.62 -6.39 -4.52
CA ALA A 56 3.88 -5.84 -5.00
C ALA A 56 4.55 -6.75 -6.04
N ASP A 57 4.45 -8.07 -5.89
CA ASP A 57 5.09 -9.03 -6.79
C ASP A 57 4.27 -9.40 -8.03
N GLN A 58 2.98 -9.03 -8.09
CA GLN A 58 2.03 -9.58 -9.07
C GLN A 58 2.43 -9.34 -10.54
N LEU A 59 2.94 -8.15 -10.86
CA LEU A 59 3.38 -7.80 -12.21
C LEU A 59 4.84 -8.20 -12.48
N GLY A 60 5.58 -8.61 -11.45
CA GLY A 60 7.00 -8.94 -11.55
C GLY A 60 7.91 -7.74 -11.81
N ILE A 61 7.42 -6.51 -11.62
CA ILE A 61 8.20 -5.27 -11.76
C ILE A 61 9.16 -5.15 -10.58
N LYS A 62 10.45 -5.00 -10.88
CA LYS A 62 11.52 -4.78 -9.91
C LYS A 62 12.22 -3.46 -10.22
N TYR A 63 12.59 -2.73 -9.19
CA TYR A 63 13.33 -1.47 -9.33
C TYR A 63 14.79 -1.69 -8.93
N GLU A 64 15.70 -1.08 -9.68
CA GLU A 64 17.13 -1.06 -9.35
C GLU A 64 17.36 -0.32 -8.04
N ASP A 65 18.29 -0.81 -7.22
CA ASP A 65 18.63 -0.25 -5.90
C ASP A 65 17.46 -0.14 -4.90
N VAL A 66 16.36 -0.89 -5.12
CA VAL A 66 15.23 -0.96 -4.20
C VAL A 66 15.15 -2.37 -3.59
N PRO A 67 15.75 -2.60 -2.40
CA PRO A 67 15.79 -3.93 -1.79
C PRO A 67 14.40 -4.45 -1.41
N VAL A 68 13.54 -3.57 -0.93
CA VAL A 68 12.14 -3.85 -0.58
C VAL A 68 11.27 -2.95 -1.43
N LYS A 69 10.62 -3.50 -2.46
CA LYS A 69 9.74 -2.74 -3.37
C LYS A 69 8.66 -1.94 -2.64
N LEU A 70 8.16 -2.47 -1.52
CA LEU A 70 7.14 -1.81 -0.70
C LEU A 70 7.62 -0.49 -0.06
N GLU A 71 8.93 -0.22 -0.07
CA GLU A 71 9.53 1.04 0.33
C GLU A 71 9.72 2.03 -0.84
N ALA A 72 9.34 1.67 -2.06
CA ALA A 72 9.51 2.52 -3.24
C ALA A 72 8.82 3.89 -3.06
N GLY A 73 9.62 4.95 -2.90
CA GLY A 73 9.13 6.30 -2.68
C GLY A 73 9.02 6.73 -1.21
N SER A 74 9.38 5.89 -0.24
CA SER A 74 9.44 6.28 1.16
C SER A 74 10.68 7.13 1.48
N ALA A 75 10.63 7.86 2.60
CA ALA A 75 11.79 8.53 3.14
C ALA A 75 12.86 7.53 3.63
N LEU A 76 12.47 6.36 4.14
CA LEU A 76 13.41 5.32 4.57
C LEU A 76 14.26 4.84 3.40
N LEU A 77 13.66 4.51 2.26
CA LEU A 77 14.42 4.09 1.08
C LEU A 77 15.36 5.18 0.58
N ARG A 78 14.86 6.42 0.45
CA ARG A 78 15.67 7.57 -0.02
C ARG A 78 16.90 7.81 0.85
N ASN A 79 16.82 7.48 2.13
CA ASN A 79 17.89 7.69 3.11
C ASN A 79 18.53 6.38 3.59
N LEU A 80 18.25 5.25 2.92
CA LEU A 80 18.61 3.93 3.41
C LEU A 80 20.13 3.77 3.61
N ASN A 81 20.93 4.32 2.70
CA ASN A 81 22.39 4.28 2.81
C ASN A 81 22.91 5.03 4.06
N LEU A 82 22.30 6.18 4.39
CA LEU A 82 22.66 6.93 5.60
C LEU A 82 22.21 6.22 6.88
N VAL A 83 21.05 5.55 6.84
CA VAL A 83 20.59 4.71 7.95
C VAL A 83 21.54 3.52 8.16
N ARG A 84 21.95 2.86 7.07
CA ARG A 84 22.91 1.74 7.08
C ARG A 84 24.29 2.16 7.58
N SER A 85 24.80 3.34 7.20
CA SER A 85 26.09 3.83 7.70
C SER A 85 26.04 4.36 9.14
N GLY A 86 24.84 4.57 9.70
CA GLY A 86 24.64 5.17 11.02
C GLY A 86 24.71 6.70 11.02
N GLU A 87 24.83 7.34 9.85
CA GLU A 87 24.80 8.80 9.69
C GLU A 87 23.40 9.39 9.82
N ALA A 88 22.36 8.55 9.69
CA ALA A 88 20.98 8.91 9.96
C ALA A 88 20.38 8.08 11.09
N LYS A 89 19.57 8.74 11.94
CA LYS A 89 18.80 8.10 13.01
C LYS A 89 17.31 8.14 12.69
N VAL A 90 16.64 7.00 12.83
CA VAL A 90 15.18 6.89 12.74
C VAL A 90 14.57 7.00 14.14
N THR A 91 13.56 7.85 14.31
CA THR A 91 12.79 7.98 15.55
C THR A 91 11.31 8.06 15.24
N ILE A 92 10.48 7.36 15.99
CA ILE A 92 9.03 7.51 15.92
C ILE A 92 8.64 8.83 16.59
N ASP A 93 7.90 9.68 15.87
CA ASP A 93 7.34 10.92 16.40
C ASP A 93 6.02 10.64 17.13
N THR A 94 5.11 9.91 16.46
CA THR A 94 3.79 9.57 17.01
C THR A 94 3.29 8.24 16.46
N ILE A 95 2.50 7.53 17.27
CA ILE A 95 1.70 6.39 16.81
C ILE A 95 0.23 6.74 17.08
N THR A 96 -0.58 6.73 16.02
CA THR A 96 -2.04 6.93 16.13
C THR A 96 -2.73 5.59 15.95
N MET A 97 -3.29 5.05 17.03
CA MET A 97 -4.08 3.83 17.01
C MET A 97 -5.46 4.11 16.43
N ASN A 98 -5.84 3.37 15.40
CA ASN A 98 -7.17 3.37 14.80
C ASN A 98 -7.72 1.94 14.86
N ARG A 99 -9.03 1.81 14.61
CA ARG A 99 -9.67 0.48 14.55
C ARG A 99 -9.07 -0.32 13.40
N GLY A 100 -8.38 -1.41 13.73
CA GLY A 100 -7.79 -2.34 12.76
C GLY A 100 -6.42 -1.93 12.18
N PHE A 101 -5.95 -0.70 12.39
CA PHE A 101 -4.61 -0.28 11.98
C PHE A 101 -4.02 0.82 12.88
N ALA A 102 -2.69 0.97 12.86
CA ALA A 102 -1.97 2.08 13.46
C ALA A 102 -1.27 2.89 12.36
N LYS A 103 -1.24 4.21 12.51
CA LYS A 103 -0.39 5.10 11.71
C LYS A 103 0.86 5.45 12.51
N ILE A 104 2.03 5.15 11.98
CA ILE A 104 3.34 5.37 12.60
C ILE A 104 4.00 6.53 11.88
N ASN A 105 3.96 7.73 12.45
CA ASN A 105 4.71 8.86 11.91
C ASN A 105 6.11 8.83 12.50
N TYR A 106 7.12 8.93 11.66
CA TYR A 106 8.52 8.85 12.06
C TYR A 106 9.35 9.93 11.37
N ARG A 107 10.52 10.18 11.94
CA ARG A 107 11.52 11.13 11.45
C ARG A 107 12.84 10.43 11.23
N ILE A 108 13.50 10.75 10.12
CA ILE A 108 14.87 10.38 9.81
C ILE A 108 15.71 11.65 9.99
N THR A 109 16.61 11.65 10.95
CA THR A 109 17.44 12.81 11.29
C THR A 109 18.88 12.54 10.91
N THR A 110 19.46 13.45 10.13
CA THR A 110 20.90 13.52 9.80
C THR A 110 21.52 14.71 10.52
N THR A 111 22.81 14.97 10.32
CA THR A 111 23.47 16.18 10.85
C THR A 111 22.85 17.48 10.32
N ASP A 112 22.43 17.49 9.04
CA ASP A 112 22.06 18.74 8.35
C ASP A 112 20.56 18.90 8.12
N THR A 113 19.80 17.80 8.15
CA THR A 113 18.39 17.80 7.77
C THR A 113 17.58 16.70 8.46
N ALA A 114 16.26 16.88 8.45
CA ALA A 114 15.30 15.92 8.93
C ALA A 114 14.22 15.66 7.88
N TYR A 115 13.86 14.39 7.70
CA TYR A 115 12.78 13.94 6.84
C TYR A 115 11.69 13.32 7.69
N THR A 116 10.43 13.59 7.37
CA THR A 116 9.27 12.96 8.03
C THR A 116 8.49 12.14 7.04
N ASP A 117 7.97 11.00 7.50
CA ASP A 117 7.15 10.12 6.69
C ASP A 117 6.26 9.25 7.61
N ALA A 118 5.41 8.42 7.03
CA ALA A 118 4.52 7.54 7.78
C ALA A 118 4.41 6.15 7.19
N HIS A 119 4.35 5.16 8.07
CA HIS A 119 3.95 3.80 7.76
C HIS A 119 2.62 3.45 8.42
N PHE A 120 1.97 2.41 7.93
CA PHE A 120 0.77 1.85 8.55
C PHE A 120 1.04 0.41 8.99
N ALA A 121 0.47 0.00 10.12
CA ALA A 121 0.56 -1.36 10.62
C ALA A 121 -0.82 -1.91 10.96
N VAL A 122 -1.06 -3.19 10.72
CA VAL A 122 -2.29 -3.88 11.15
C VAL A 122 -2.27 -4.07 12.67
N THR A 123 -3.38 -3.80 13.33
CA THR A 123 -3.48 -3.89 14.81
C THR A 123 -4.41 -4.98 15.31
N THR A 124 -4.99 -5.81 14.45
CA THR A 124 -5.86 -6.90 14.88
C THR A 124 -5.02 -8.04 15.49
N ALA A 125 -5.19 -8.37 16.79
CA ALA A 125 -4.35 -9.39 17.45
C ALA A 125 -4.59 -10.83 16.96
N THR A 126 -5.52 -11.03 16.02
CA THR A 126 -5.66 -12.32 15.31
C THR A 126 -4.55 -12.54 14.29
N VAL A 127 -3.74 -11.53 13.99
CA VAL A 127 -2.57 -11.61 13.12
C VAL A 127 -1.35 -11.07 13.85
N GLU A 128 -0.17 -11.52 13.45
CA GLU A 128 1.08 -10.88 13.85
C GLU A 128 1.09 -9.43 13.34
N PRO A 129 1.70 -8.48 14.08
CA PRO A 129 1.86 -7.12 13.59
C PRO A 129 2.57 -7.16 12.24
N SER A 130 2.01 -6.44 11.27
CA SER A 130 2.58 -6.32 9.94
C SER A 130 2.34 -4.94 9.38
N LEU A 131 3.33 -4.44 8.63
CA LEU A 131 3.18 -3.23 7.84
C LEU A 131 2.18 -3.45 6.72
N THR A 132 1.43 -2.41 6.40
CA THR A 132 0.43 -2.40 5.35
C THR A 132 0.51 -1.12 4.54
N SER A 133 0.14 -1.20 3.26
CA SER A 133 0.04 0.00 2.42
C SER A 133 -1.12 0.90 2.87
N SER A 134 -0.96 2.21 2.66
CA SER A 134 -2.06 3.19 2.76
C SER A 134 -3.22 2.81 1.83
N LEU A 135 -2.89 2.32 0.64
CA LEU A 135 -3.86 1.86 -0.36
C LEU A 135 -4.80 0.82 0.27
N ARG A 136 -4.26 -0.24 0.88
CA ARG A 136 -5.12 -1.23 1.53
C ARG A 136 -5.93 -0.65 2.68
N VAL A 137 -5.30 0.15 3.54
CA VAL A 137 -5.98 0.73 4.72
C VAL A 137 -7.21 1.55 4.34
N PHE A 138 -7.11 2.36 3.29
CA PHE A 138 -8.16 3.31 2.94
C PHE A 138 -9.15 2.80 1.89
N THR A 139 -8.79 1.78 1.11
CA THR A 139 -9.65 1.24 0.03
C THR A 139 -10.22 -0.15 0.32
N GLU A 140 -10.02 -0.74 1.51
CA GLU A 140 -10.48 -2.10 1.83
C GLU A 140 -11.99 -2.29 1.61
N SER A 141 -12.78 -1.26 1.92
CA SER A 141 -14.24 -1.28 1.82
C SER A 141 -14.78 -0.70 0.51
N TRP A 142 -13.91 -0.36 -0.45
CA TRP A 142 -14.32 0.26 -1.70
C TRP A 142 -14.80 -0.80 -2.69
N ASP A 143 -15.71 -0.39 -3.57
CA ASP A 143 -16.21 -1.25 -4.63
C ASP A 143 -15.12 -1.52 -5.68
N GLN A 144 -15.27 -2.64 -6.38
CA GLN A 144 -14.31 -3.08 -7.39
C GLN A 144 -15.02 -3.45 -8.68
N SER A 145 -14.42 -3.09 -9.82
CA SER A 145 -14.87 -3.50 -11.14
C SER A 145 -13.70 -3.95 -11.99
N GLU A 146 -13.88 -5.09 -12.64
CA GLU A 146 -12.84 -5.72 -13.44
C GLU A 146 -12.92 -5.31 -14.91
N GLY A 147 -11.77 -4.89 -15.44
CA GLY A 147 -11.44 -4.84 -16.86
C GLY A 147 -10.58 -6.04 -17.29
N LYS A 148 -10.07 -5.96 -18.52
CA LYS A 148 -9.19 -6.98 -19.12
C LYS A 148 -7.75 -6.87 -18.63
N TYR A 149 -7.23 -5.65 -18.49
CA TYR A 149 -5.86 -5.39 -18.00
C TYR A 149 -5.85 -4.59 -16.70
N LEU A 150 -6.99 -4.00 -16.31
CA LEU A 150 -7.11 -3.11 -15.18
C LEU A 150 -8.17 -3.63 -14.20
N ASP A 151 -7.93 -3.46 -12.90
CA ASP A 151 -8.96 -3.55 -11.87
C ASP A 151 -9.18 -2.18 -11.26
N LEU A 152 -10.40 -1.68 -11.41
CA LEU A 152 -10.81 -0.39 -10.87
C LEU A 152 -11.33 -0.57 -9.43
N VAL A 153 -10.81 0.24 -8.51
CA VAL A 153 -11.27 0.36 -7.12
C VAL A 153 -11.82 1.76 -6.94
N TYR A 154 -13.06 1.90 -6.45
CA TYR A 154 -13.73 3.20 -6.35
C TYR A 154 -14.70 3.24 -5.16
N ARG A 155 -14.89 4.42 -4.59
CA ARG A 155 -15.71 4.59 -3.38
C ARG A 155 -17.20 4.82 -3.65
N ASP A 156 -17.52 5.59 -4.68
CA ASP A 156 -18.91 5.93 -5.07
C ASP A 156 -19.13 5.46 -6.51
N GLN A 157 -20.22 4.74 -6.73
CA GLN A 157 -20.66 4.27 -8.05
C GLN A 157 -20.82 5.41 -9.07
N LYS A 158 -21.00 6.67 -8.65
CA LYS A 158 -21.00 7.83 -9.56
C LYS A 158 -19.65 8.09 -10.23
N LEU A 159 -18.55 7.64 -9.63
CA LEU A 159 -17.22 7.74 -10.24
C LEU A 159 -17.03 6.65 -11.32
N PHE A 160 -17.85 5.60 -11.30
CA PHE A 160 -17.74 4.47 -12.18
C PHE A 160 -18.50 4.68 -13.49
N GLU A 161 -17.76 4.63 -14.60
CA GLU A 161 -18.32 4.53 -15.95
C GLU A 161 -17.62 3.39 -16.70
N ARG A 162 -18.39 2.37 -17.09
CA ARG A 162 -17.83 1.17 -17.76
C ARG A 162 -17.05 1.52 -19.03
N SER A 163 -17.51 2.52 -19.78
CA SER A 163 -16.85 3.01 -21.00
C SER A 163 -15.42 3.48 -20.77
N ASN A 164 -15.10 4.02 -19.58
CA ASN A 164 -13.75 4.49 -19.28
C ASN A 164 -12.78 3.32 -19.04
N ILE A 165 -13.25 2.22 -18.44
CA ILE A 165 -12.47 0.99 -18.31
C ILE A 165 -12.23 0.36 -19.68
N ASP A 166 -13.28 0.23 -20.49
CA ASP A 166 -13.15 -0.36 -21.82
C ASP A 166 -12.21 0.47 -22.72
N ALA A 167 -12.25 1.81 -22.62
CA ALA A 167 -11.33 2.70 -23.32
C ALA A 167 -9.88 2.56 -22.82
N ALA A 168 -9.68 2.41 -21.52
CA ALA A 168 -8.37 2.19 -20.94
C ALA A 168 -7.79 0.83 -21.36
N ASP A 169 -8.59 -0.23 -21.40
CA ASP A 169 -8.17 -1.54 -21.91
C ASP A 169 -7.75 -1.45 -23.39
N GLN A 170 -8.52 -0.74 -24.23
CA GLN A 170 -8.14 -0.52 -25.64
C GLN A 170 -6.81 0.25 -25.76
N PHE A 171 -6.58 1.24 -24.90
CA PHE A 171 -5.32 1.96 -24.85
C PHE A 171 -4.15 1.05 -24.46
N VAL A 172 -4.33 0.17 -23.46
CA VAL A 172 -3.34 -0.84 -23.10
C VAL A 172 -3.05 -1.74 -24.29
N GLU A 173 -4.06 -2.27 -24.98
CA GLU A 173 -3.88 -3.15 -26.15
C GLU A 173 -3.07 -2.50 -27.27
N ALA A 174 -3.39 -1.25 -27.60
CA ALA A 174 -2.66 -0.48 -28.60
C ALA A 174 -1.20 -0.26 -28.17
N THR A 175 -0.98 0.06 -26.89
CA THR A 175 0.34 0.35 -26.34
C THR A 175 1.21 -0.89 -26.26
N VAL A 176 0.72 -2.01 -25.72
CA VAL A 176 1.50 -3.26 -25.62
C VAL A 176 1.89 -3.79 -27.01
N LYS A 177 1.00 -3.62 -28.01
CA LYS A 177 1.30 -3.96 -29.41
C LYS A 177 2.39 -3.06 -29.98
N THR A 178 2.32 -1.75 -29.72
CA THR A 178 3.30 -0.77 -30.20
C THR A 178 4.68 -0.99 -29.60
N LEU A 179 4.73 -1.30 -28.30
CA LEU A 179 5.97 -1.60 -27.57
C LEU A 179 6.53 -3.00 -27.86
N GLY A 180 5.81 -3.85 -28.59
CA GLY A 180 6.23 -5.21 -28.89
C GLY A 180 6.33 -6.10 -27.64
N ILE A 181 5.49 -5.87 -26.63
CA ILE A 181 5.48 -6.66 -25.40
C ILE A 181 5.11 -8.12 -25.73
N SER A 182 5.87 -9.05 -25.14
CA SER A 182 5.69 -10.48 -25.42
C SER A 182 4.33 -11.00 -24.95
N GLN A 183 3.80 -12.03 -25.63
CA GLN A 183 2.53 -12.66 -25.25
C GLN A 183 2.53 -13.19 -23.81
N GLY A 184 3.67 -13.67 -23.31
CA GLY A 184 3.79 -14.09 -21.91
C GLY A 184 3.61 -12.93 -20.92
N LYS A 185 4.18 -11.76 -21.21
CA LYS A 185 3.99 -10.56 -20.38
C LYS A 185 2.56 -10.02 -20.48
N ILE A 186 1.96 -10.03 -21.67
CA ILE A 186 0.55 -9.65 -21.87
C ILE A 186 -0.37 -10.58 -21.08
N ALA A 187 -0.16 -11.89 -21.15
CA ALA A 187 -0.94 -12.87 -20.39
C ALA A 187 -0.75 -12.68 -18.87
N ASN A 188 0.46 -12.35 -18.41
CA ASN A 188 0.67 -11.99 -17.01
C ASN A 188 -0.11 -10.73 -16.63
N LEU A 189 -0.05 -9.69 -17.45
CA LEU A 189 -0.79 -8.43 -17.23
C LEU A 189 -2.31 -8.66 -17.17
N GLN A 190 -2.88 -9.50 -18.03
CA GLN A 190 -4.32 -9.82 -18.00
C GLN A 190 -4.73 -10.56 -16.73
N ARG A 191 -3.86 -11.43 -16.21
CA ARG A 191 -4.11 -12.21 -15.00
C ARG A 191 -3.93 -11.38 -13.73
N ALA A 192 -2.81 -10.67 -13.65
CA ALA A 192 -2.41 -9.92 -12.45
C ALA A 192 -3.11 -8.56 -12.37
N LYS A 193 -3.32 -7.94 -13.54
CA LYS A 193 -3.96 -6.63 -13.76
C LYS A 193 -3.25 -5.48 -13.03
N ILE A 194 -3.40 -4.28 -13.58
CA ILE A 194 -2.96 -3.06 -12.91
C ILE A 194 -4.12 -2.54 -12.09
N ARG A 195 -3.87 -2.20 -10.83
CA ARG A 195 -4.89 -1.57 -10.01
C ARG A 195 -5.00 -0.08 -10.32
N MET A 196 -6.22 0.38 -10.55
CA MET A 196 -6.55 1.79 -10.66
C MET A 196 -7.48 2.17 -9.50
N VAL A 197 -7.06 3.11 -8.66
CA VAL A 197 -7.83 3.64 -7.54
C VAL A 197 -8.39 5.00 -7.93
N LEU A 198 -9.72 5.07 -8.08
CA LEU A 198 -10.42 6.28 -8.45
C LEU A 198 -10.99 6.97 -7.21
N CYS A 199 -10.40 8.11 -6.90
CA CYS A 199 -10.70 8.95 -5.76
C CYS A 199 -11.77 9.99 -6.11
N GLU A 200 -12.58 10.38 -5.14
CA GLU A 200 -13.58 11.45 -5.31
C GLU A 200 -12.91 12.83 -5.29
N SER A 201 -11.78 12.96 -4.59
CA SER A 201 -11.16 14.27 -4.34
C SER A 201 -9.64 14.24 -4.31
N PHE A 202 -9.04 15.42 -4.47
CA PHE A 202 -7.61 15.65 -4.24
C PHE A 202 -7.15 15.23 -2.83
N GLY A 203 -8.01 15.42 -1.83
CA GLY A 203 -7.70 15.04 -0.45
C GLY A 203 -7.55 13.52 -0.27
N GLU A 204 -8.35 12.73 -0.97
CA GLU A 204 -8.24 11.27 -0.97
C GLU A 204 -6.97 10.80 -1.69
N VAL A 205 -6.60 11.43 -2.81
CA VAL A 205 -5.33 11.16 -3.49
C VAL A 205 -4.16 11.46 -2.56
N GLN A 206 -4.18 12.60 -1.87
CA GLN A 206 -3.15 12.94 -0.89
C GLN A 206 -3.11 11.98 0.30
N GLN A 207 -4.26 11.49 0.76
CA GLN A 207 -4.33 10.51 1.84
C GLN A 207 -3.68 9.18 1.46
N LEU A 208 -3.87 8.73 0.23
CA LEU A 208 -3.33 7.47 -0.27
C LEU A 208 -1.84 7.57 -0.63
N THR A 209 -1.43 8.66 -1.28
CA THR A 209 -0.07 8.84 -1.82
C THR A 209 0.89 9.51 -0.83
N GLY A 210 0.35 10.23 0.16
CA GLY A 210 1.12 11.12 1.04
C GLY A 210 1.53 12.44 0.39
N MET A 211 1.19 12.68 -0.88
CA MET A 211 1.62 13.84 -1.66
C MET A 211 0.43 14.70 -2.13
N PRO A 212 0.56 16.04 -2.13
CA PRO A 212 -0.50 16.94 -2.59
C PRO A 212 -0.56 16.99 -4.13
N VAL A 213 -1.01 15.90 -4.76
CA VAL A 213 -1.11 15.71 -6.21
C VAL A 213 -2.51 15.26 -6.64
N HIS A 214 -2.86 15.45 -7.92
CA HIS A 214 -4.13 14.97 -8.49
C HIS A 214 -4.11 13.48 -8.85
N TYR A 215 -2.92 12.96 -9.06
CA TYR A 215 -2.68 11.58 -9.42
C TYR A 215 -1.26 11.20 -9.06
N ASP A 216 -1.02 9.91 -8.88
CA ASP A 216 0.33 9.36 -8.69
C ASP A 216 0.40 7.91 -9.16
N PHE A 217 1.60 7.51 -9.55
CA PHE A 217 1.94 6.12 -9.71
C PHE A 217 2.50 5.57 -8.39
N TYR A 218 1.66 4.80 -7.69
CA TYR A 218 2.00 4.15 -6.44
C TYR A 218 2.86 2.91 -6.68
N ARG A 219 4.15 3.18 -6.91
CA ARG A 219 5.21 2.19 -7.19
C ARG A 219 5.26 0.98 -6.24
N PRO A 220 4.99 1.09 -4.92
CA PRO A 220 5.03 -0.07 -4.02
C PRO A 220 4.16 -1.24 -4.48
N LEU A 221 3.00 -0.96 -5.09
CA LEU A 221 1.99 -1.96 -5.46
C LEU A 221 1.62 -1.94 -6.95
N ASP A 222 2.41 -1.25 -7.77
CA ASP A 222 2.13 -1.01 -9.19
C ASP A 222 0.69 -0.52 -9.45
N ALA A 223 0.24 0.46 -8.68
CA ALA A 223 -1.12 0.98 -8.76
C ALA A 223 -1.13 2.44 -9.20
N PHE A 224 -2.17 2.86 -9.92
CA PHE A 224 -2.43 4.27 -10.18
C PHE A 224 -3.48 4.79 -9.25
N ILE A 225 -3.24 5.96 -8.70
CA ILE A 225 -4.17 6.64 -7.81
C ILE A 225 -4.52 7.95 -8.49
N SER A 226 -5.80 8.19 -8.75
CA SER A 226 -6.23 9.37 -9.52
C SER A 226 -7.62 9.81 -9.12
N ASN A 227 -7.91 11.10 -9.27
CA ASN A 227 -9.27 11.63 -9.17
C ASN A 227 -9.95 11.83 -10.55
N PHE A 228 -9.36 11.31 -11.63
CA PHE A 228 -9.92 11.29 -12.97
C PHE A 228 -9.73 9.93 -13.65
N SER A 229 -10.62 9.61 -14.59
CA SER A 229 -10.65 8.33 -15.29
C SER A 229 -10.88 8.54 -16.79
N PRO A 230 -10.11 7.89 -17.68
CA PRO A 230 -8.94 7.04 -17.41
C PRO A 230 -7.60 7.84 -17.37
N PRO A 231 -6.63 7.45 -16.52
CA PRO A 231 -5.32 8.10 -16.40
C PRO A 231 -4.31 7.57 -17.45
N TYR A 232 -4.48 7.95 -18.72
CA TYR A 232 -3.67 7.41 -19.83
C TYR A 232 -2.16 7.64 -19.68
N HIS A 233 -1.74 8.77 -19.12
CA HIS A 233 -0.32 9.09 -18.93
C HIS A 233 0.32 8.08 -17.97
N GLU A 234 -0.36 7.81 -16.86
CA GLU A 234 0.09 6.89 -15.82
C GLU A 234 0.08 5.46 -16.36
N ILE A 235 -0.99 5.06 -17.07
CA ILE A 235 -1.05 3.74 -17.74
C ILE A 235 0.17 3.54 -18.64
N ALA A 236 0.57 4.54 -19.41
CA ALA A 236 1.78 4.46 -20.22
C ALA A 236 3.05 4.31 -19.39
N GLN A 237 3.16 4.97 -18.22
CA GLN A 237 4.33 4.86 -17.34
C GLN A 237 4.56 3.44 -16.79
N ILE A 238 3.52 2.63 -16.54
CA ILE A 238 3.72 1.22 -16.12
C ILE A 238 4.13 0.33 -17.29
N LEU A 239 3.61 0.61 -18.48
CA LEU A 239 3.81 -0.27 -19.63
C LEU A 239 5.22 -0.15 -20.25
N VAL A 240 5.90 0.97 -20.01
CA VAL A 240 7.27 1.27 -20.47
C VAL A 240 8.30 0.81 -19.45
#